data_AF-A0A428B2L8-F1
#
_entry.id   AF-A0A428B2L8-F1
#
_cell.length_a   1.000
_cell.length_b   1.000
_cell.length_c   1.000
_cell.angle_alpha   90.00
_cell.angle_beta   90.00
_cell.angle_gamma   90.00
#
_symmetry.space_group_name_H-M   'P 1'
#
loop_
_entity.id
_entity.type
_entity.pdbx_description
1 polymer ?
#
loop_
_entity_poly.entity_id
_entity_poly.type
_entity_poly.pdbx_seq_one_letter_code
_entity_poly.pdbx_strand_id
1 'polypeptide(L)' 'MLTFKKTPLREKENKDWDTVRDTIYDSLRPTDIKLDGEDALKAYIERKYPGVSKFLNRLEVVAD' A
#
# COMPACT_ATOMS: atom_id res chain seq x y z
N MET A 1 -20.68 -24.10 -12.03
CA MET A 1 -19.29 -23.68 -11.73
C MET A 1 -19.34 -22.74 -10.54
N LEU A 2 -18.78 -23.12 -9.38
CA LEU A 2 -18.66 -22.23 -8.23
C LEU A 2 -17.39 -21.39 -8.40
N THR A 3 -17.55 -20.09 -8.61
CA THR A 3 -16.43 -19.14 -8.65
C THR A 3 -16.01 -18.87 -7.21
N PHE A 4 -14.96 -19.55 -6.73
CA PHE A 4 -14.32 -19.20 -5.47
C PHE A 4 -13.66 -17.82 -5.65
N LYS A 5 -14.32 -16.76 -5.19
CA LYS A 5 -13.63 -15.48 -4.95
C LYS A 5 -12.62 -15.77 -3.84
N LYS A 6 -11.33 -15.86 -4.20
CA LYS A 6 -10.23 -15.96 -3.25
C LYS A 6 -10.12 -14.62 -2.53
N THR A 7 -10.96 -14.39 -1.54
CA THR A 7 -10.78 -13.30 -0.59
C THR A 7 -9.51 -13.59 0.20
N PRO A 8 -8.52 -12.69 0.23
CA PRO A 8 -7.32 -12.88 1.02
C PRO A 8 -7.69 -12.77 2.51
N LEU A 9 -8.04 -13.91 3.12
CA LEU A 9 -8.46 -14.00 4.53
C LEU A 9 -7.43 -13.37 5.50
N ARG A 10 -6.13 -13.45 5.17
CA ARG A 10 -5.05 -12.82 5.95
C ARG A 10 -4.99 -11.29 5.83
N GLU A 11 -5.42 -10.73 4.71
CA GLU A 11 -5.43 -9.28 4.48
C GLU A 11 -6.71 -8.63 5.03
N LYS A 12 -7.66 -9.37 5.62
CA LYS A 12 -8.89 -8.81 6.22
C LYS A 12 -8.85 -8.71 7.75
N GLU A 13 -7.90 -9.37 8.40
CA GLU A 13 -7.85 -9.48 9.87
C GLU A 13 -7.01 -8.39 10.55
N ASN A 14 -6.14 -7.66 9.84
CA ASN A 14 -5.50 -6.48 10.46
C ASN A 14 -6.46 -5.29 10.38
N LYS A 15 -6.81 -4.71 11.53
CA LYS A 15 -7.69 -3.53 11.61
C LYS A 15 -6.95 -2.20 11.45
N ASP A 16 -5.62 -2.23 11.40
CA ASP A 16 -4.76 -1.04 11.42
C ASP A 16 -4.05 -0.82 10.08
N TRP A 17 -4.79 -0.91 8.97
CA TRP A 17 -4.22 -0.74 7.62
C TRP A 17 -3.61 0.64 7.39
N ASP A 18 -4.18 1.68 7.99
CA ASP A 18 -3.62 3.02 7.96
C ASP A 18 -2.24 3.08 8.62
N THR A 19 -2.06 2.43 9.78
CA THR A 19 -0.76 2.38 10.45
C THR A 19 0.29 1.66 9.62
N VAL A 20 -0.09 0.57 8.94
CA VAL A 20 0.81 -0.18 8.04
C VAL A 20 1.21 0.71 6.85
N ARG A 21 0.24 1.39 6.21
CA ARG A 21 0.51 2.31 5.10
C ARG A 21 1.45 3.43 5.52
N ASP A 22 1.14 4.11 6.61
CA ASP A 22 1.89 5.28 7.07
C ASP A 22 3.33 4.91 7.45
N THR A 23 3.53 3.77 8.12
CA THR A 23 4.87 3.26 8.45
C THR A 23 5.71 2.98 7.19
N ILE A 24 5.08 2.41 6.14
CA ILE A 24 5.75 2.16 4.86
C ILE A 24 6.10 3.49 4.17
N TYR A 25 5.20 4.46 4.19
CA TYR A 25 5.43 5.79 3.61
C TYR A 25 6.59 6.52 4.29
N ASP A 26 6.64 6.54 5.62
CA ASP A 26 7.76 7.16 6.33
C ASP A 26 9.08 6.45 6.07
N SER A 27 9.07 5.12 5.96
CA SER A 27 10.29 4.33 5.72
C SER A 27 10.82 4.48 4.29
N LEU A 28 9.96 4.67 3.30
CA LEU A 28 10.33 4.77 1.88
C LEU A 28 10.39 6.20 1.36
N ARG A 29 10.00 7.19 2.18
CA ARG A 29 10.09 8.59 1.81
C ARG A 29 11.57 8.96 1.61
N PRO A 30 11.97 9.39 0.41
CA PRO A 30 13.33 9.81 0.16
C PRO A 30 13.65 11.06 0.99
N THR A 31 14.81 11.07 1.63
CA THR A 31 15.31 12.21 2.41
C THR A 31 15.95 13.28 1.55
N ASP A 32 16.48 12.88 0.39
CA ASP A 32 17.30 13.72 -0.48
C ASP A 32 16.49 14.43 -1.57
N ILE A 33 15.20 14.13 -1.68
CA ILE A 33 14.30 14.67 -2.71
C ILE A 33 13.04 15.18 -2.03
N LYS A 34 12.67 16.43 -2.31
CA LYS A 34 11.39 16.98 -1.85
C LYS A 34 10.26 16.42 -2.71
N LEU A 35 9.27 15.82 -2.05
CA LEU A 35 8.04 15.33 -2.68
C LEU A 35 6.88 16.26 -2.33
N ASP A 36 6.09 16.62 -3.34
CA ASP A 36 4.95 17.51 -3.19
C ASP A 36 3.69 16.74 -2.76
N GLY A 37 3.73 16.22 -1.53
CA GLY A 37 2.60 15.52 -0.92
C GLY A 37 2.58 14.01 -1.15
N GLU A 38 1.44 13.39 -0.83
CA GLU A 38 1.26 11.94 -0.80
C GLU A 38 1.23 11.32 -2.21
N ASP A 39 0.59 11.97 -3.18
CA ASP A 39 0.51 11.45 -4.56
C ASP A 39 1.90 11.36 -5.22
N ALA A 40 2.77 12.34 -4.96
CA ALA A 40 4.16 12.32 -5.40
C ALA A 40 4.94 11.16 -4.75
N LEU A 41 4.66 10.85 -3.47
CA LEU A 41 5.25 9.70 -2.77
C LEU A 41 4.73 8.37 -3.32
N LYS A 42 3.42 8.26 -3.60
CA LYS A 42 2.83 7.07 -4.25
C LYS A 42 3.48 6.80 -5.60
N ALA A 43 3.60 7.81 -6.46
CA ALA A 43 4.25 7.68 -7.76
C ALA A 43 5.74 7.31 -7.64
N TYR A 44 6.44 7.86 -6.65
CA TYR A 44 7.82 7.49 -6.35
C TYR A 44 7.93 6.01 -5.96
N ILE A 45 7.08 5.54 -5.04
CA ILE A 45 7.05 4.16 -4.55
C ILE A 45 6.65 3.21 -5.68
N GLU A 46 5.68 3.55 -6.52
CA GLU A 46 5.29 2.75 -7.68
C GLU A 46 6.47 2.52 -8.64
N ARG A 47 7.23 3.58 -8.93
CA ARG A 47 8.38 3.50 -9.84
C ARG A 47 9.58 2.77 -9.23
N LYS A 48 9.86 2.97 -7.93
CA LYS A 48 11.07 2.45 -7.27
C LYS A 48 10.87 1.10 -6.58
N TYR A 49 9.65 0.86 -6.10
CA TYR A 49 9.26 -0.30 -5.30
C TYR A 49 7.92 -0.89 -5.81
N PRO A 50 7.85 -1.38 -7.05
CA PRO A 50 6.59 -1.82 -7.67
C PRO A 50 5.88 -2.93 -6.89
N GLY A 51 6.62 -3.80 -6.20
CA GLY A 51 6.05 -4.82 -5.32
C GLY A 51 5.33 -4.23 -4.08
N VAL A 52 5.86 -3.13 -3.54
CA VAL A 52 5.26 -2.41 -2.41
C VAL A 52 4.01 -1.68 -2.87
N SER A 53 4.05 -0.99 -4.01
CA SER A 53 2.86 -0.36 -4.60
C SER A 53 1.74 -1.40 -4.83
N LYS A 54 2.07 -2.57 -5.40
CA LYS A 54 1.09 -3.64 -5.56
C LYS A 54 0.55 -4.19 -4.23
N PHE A 55 1.34 -4.14 -3.15
CA PHE A 55 0.87 -4.52 -1.81
C PHE A 55 -0.07 -3.47 -1.24
N LEU A 56 0.30 -2.19 -1.28
CA LEU A 56 -0.53 -1.07 -0.82
C LEU A 56 -1.89 -1.03 -1.53
N ASN A 57 -1.92 -1.24 -2.85
CA ASN A 57 -3.18 -1.32 -3.61
C ASN A 57 -4.08 -2.49 -3.17
N ARG A 58 -3.52 -3.60 -2.66
CA ARG A 58 -4.33 -4.68 -2.09
C ARG A 58 -4.92 -4.29 -0.74
N LEU A 59 -4.17 -3.56 0.08
CA LEU A 59 -4.65 -3.07 1.37
C LEU A 59 -5.80 -2.06 1.21
N GLU A 60 -5.68 -1.15 0.25
CA GLU A 60 -6.72 -0.15 -0.03
C GLU A 60 -8.07 -0.80 -0.40
N VAL A 61 -8.04 -1.88 -1.18
CA VAL A 61 -9.24 -2.66 -1.56
C VAL A 61 -9.88 -3.41 -0.38
N VAL A 62 -9.14 -3.61 0.72
CA VAL A 62 -9.62 -4.34 1.90
C VAL A 62 -10.02 -3.40 3.05
N ALA A 63 -9.63 -2.13 3.01
CA ALA A 63 -10.03 -1.11 3.98
C ALA A 63 -11.47 -0.60 3.79
N ASP A 64 -12.20 -1.08 2.76
CA ASP A 64 -13.62 -0.82 2.47
C ASP A 64 -14.58 -1.65 3.35
#